data_AF-A0A7G8DQ27-F1
#
_entry.id   AF-A0A7G8DQ27-F1
#
_cell.length_a   1.000
_cell.length_b   1.000
_cell.length_c   1.000
_cell.angle_alpha   90.00
_cell.angle_beta   90.00
_cell.angle_gamma   90.00
#
_symmetry.space_group_name_H-M   'P 1'
#
loop_
_entity.id
_entity.type
_entity.pdbx_description
1 polymer ?
#
loop_
_entity_poly.entity_id
_entity_poly.type
_entity_poly.pdbx_seq_one_letter_code
_entity_poly.pdbx_strand_id
1 'polypeptide(L)'
;MHCCAKRAPQLVCAVIGCERVDAIAFGEGLRHLHLHLIPRSVDDPHTSAWQIAALYCDVEAGQLKAASAERVNDWLLRARDLASVVLH
;
A
#
# COMPACT_ATOMS: atom_id res chain seq x y z
N MET A 1 -8.70 -17.64 0.61
CA MET A 1 -7.91 -16.74 -0.27
C MET A 1 -8.76 -15.62 -0.88
N HIS A 2 -9.92 -15.93 -1.49
CA HIS A 2 -10.81 -14.92 -2.14
C HIS A 2 -11.27 -13.78 -1.21
N CYS A 3 -11.51 -14.07 0.07
CA CYS A 3 -12.01 -13.08 1.04
C CYS A 3 -10.92 -12.10 1.51
N CYS A 4 -9.66 -12.52 1.57
CA CYS A 4 -8.55 -11.64 1.98
C CYS A 4 -8.16 -10.66 0.86
N ALA A 5 -8.20 -11.13 -0.40
CA ALA A 5 -7.93 -10.27 -1.56
C ALA A 5 -8.94 -9.12 -1.71
N LYS A 6 -10.18 -9.29 -1.23
CA LYS A 6 -11.20 -8.23 -1.23
C LYS A 6 -11.11 -7.30 -0.02
N ARG A 7 -10.82 -7.84 1.16
CA ARG A 7 -10.85 -7.07 2.42
C ARG A 7 -9.55 -6.30 2.70
N ALA A 8 -8.41 -6.78 2.22
CA ALA A 8 -7.14 -6.07 2.42
C ALA A 8 -7.12 -4.69 1.71
N PRO A 9 -7.59 -4.54 0.46
CA PRO A 9 -7.76 -3.22 -0.17
C PRO A 9 -8.68 -2.28 0.63
N GLN A 10 -9.79 -2.80 1.19
CA GLN A 10 -10.73 -2.01 1.98
C GLN A 10 -10.08 -1.48 3.27
N LEU A 11 -9.28 -2.32 3.94
CA LEU A 11 -8.51 -1.90 5.11
C LEU A 11 -7.51 -0.79 4.75
N VAL A 12 -6.77 -0.95 3.64
CA VAL A 12 -5.80 0.06 3.18
C VAL A 12 -6.51 1.39 2.88
N CYS A 13 -7.65 1.36 2.17
CA CYS A 13 -8.50 2.54 1.95
C CYS A 13 -8.94 3.19 3.27
N ALA A 14 -9.43 2.41 4.23
CA ALA A 14 -9.91 2.94 5.52
C ALA A 14 -8.81 3.60 6.35
N VAL A 15 -7.58 3.06 6.33
CA VAL A 15 -6.46 3.61 7.11
C VAL A 15 -5.86 4.85 6.45
N ILE A 16 -5.76 4.86 5.13
CA ILE A 16 -5.08 5.90 4.35
C ILE A 16 -6.04 7.04 3.97
N GLY A 17 -7.34 6.74 3.85
CA GLY A 17 -8.33 7.70 3.33
C GLY A 17 -8.26 7.87 1.81
N CYS A 18 -7.72 6.88 1.09
CA CYS A 18 -7.58 6.94 -0.36
C CYS A 18 -8.82 6.41 -1.09
N GLU A 19 -9.06 6.93 -2.28
CA GLU A 19 -10.25 6.72 -3.10
C GLU A 19 -10.31 5.30 -3.67
N ARG A 20 -9.15 4.70 -3.96
CA ARG A 20 -9.05 3.29 -4.37
C ARG A 20 -7.69 2.69 -4.04
N VAL A 21 -7.61 1.37 -4.17
CA VAL A 21 -6.38 0.59 -4.06
C VAL A 21 -6.25 -0.27 -5.31
N ASP A 22 -5.15 -0.10 -6.03
CA ASP A 22 -4.79 -0.95 -7.17
C ASP A 22 -4.08 -2.20 -6.62
N ALA A 23 -4.44 -3.39 -7.12
CA ALA A 23 -3.87 -4.65 -6.68
C ALA A 23 -3.08 -5.29 -7.84
N ILE A 24 -1.78 -5.52 -7.63
CA ILE A 24 -0.88 -6.01 -8.68
C ILE A 24 -0.10 -7.21 -8.17
N ALA A 25 -0.07 -8.30 -8.94
CA ALA A 25 0.77 -9.46 -8.67
C ALA A 25 1.81 -9.57 -9.79
N PHE A 26 3.09 -9.52 -9.42
CA PHE A 26 4.20 -9.77 -10.33
C PHE A 26 4.73 -11.19 -10.11
N GLY A 27 5.07 -11.89 -11.19
CA GLY A 27 5.65 -13.23 -11.14
C GLY A 27 7.17 -13.26 -11.28
N GLU A 28 7.79 -12.11 -11.57
CA GLU A 28 9.25 -11.99 -11.70
C GLU A 28 9.88 -11.65 -10.35
N GLY A 29 10.92 -12.41 -9.96
CA GLY A 29 11.72 -12.16 -8.75
C GLY A 29 11.48 -13.13 -7.58
N LEU A 30 10.23 -13.58 -7.35
CA LEU A 30 9.89 -14.52 -6.27
C LEU A 30 8.82 -15.52 -6.72
N ARG A 31 9.02 -16.82 -6.42
CA ARG A 31 8.13 -17.91 -6.88
C ARG A 31 6.82 -18.05 -6.08
N HIS A 32 6.68 -17.36 -4.95
CA HIS A 32 5.46 -17.41 -4.16
C HIS A 32 4.50 -16.28 -4.57
N LEU A 33 3.21 -16.60 -4.64
CA LEU A 33 2.16 -15.62 -4.92
C LEU A 33 2.14 -14.57 -3.81
N HIS A 34 2.37 -13.33 -4.18
CA HIS A 34 2.17 -12.16 -3.33
C HIS A 34 1.44 -11.08 -4.15
N LEU A 35 0.76 -10.19 -3.43
CA LEU A 35 -0.06 -9.14 -4.01
C LEU A 35 0.41 -7.81 -3.44
N HIS A 36 0.79 -6.88 -4.31
CA HIS A 36 1.04 -5.50 -3.94
C HIS A 36 -0.27 -4.74 -3.93
N LEU A 37 -0.52 -4.02 -2.84
CA LEU A 37 -1.66 -3.12 -2.71
C LEU A 37 -1.14 -1.69 -2.73
N ILE A 38 -1.60 -0.93 -3.72
CA ILE A 38 -1.13 0.42 -4.00
C ILE A 38 -2.29 1.39 -3.74
N PRO A 39 -2.25 2.20 -2.68
CA PRO A 39 -3.26 3.23 -2.45
C PRO A 39 -3.14 4.33 -3.49
N ARG A 40 -4.29 4.82 -3.97
CA ARG A 40 -4.38 5.85 -5.01
C ARG A 40 -5.11 7.06 -4.46
N SER A 41 -4.43 8.20 -4.46
CA SER A 41 -5.06 9.49 -4.23
C SER A 41 -5.12 10.28 -5.52
N VAL A 42 -6.29 10.88 -5.84
CA VAL A 42 -6.45 11.72 -7.04
C VAL A 42 -5.52 12.94 -6.97
N ASP A 43 -5.25 13.42 -5.76
CA ASP A 43 -4.40 14.59 -5.50
C ASP A 43 -2.89 14.25 -5.46
N ASP A 44 -2.52 12.96 -5.50
CA ASP A 44 -1.12 12.53 -5.49
C ASP A 44 -0.77 11.69 -6.74
N PRO A 45 -0.24 12.34 -7.80
CA PRO A 45 0.13 11.64 -9.02
C PRO A 45 1.25 10.61 -8.82
N HIS A 46 2.10 10.76 -7.79
CA HIS A 46 3.20 9.82 -7.53
C HIS A 46 2.69 8.44 -7.12
N THR A 47 1.43 8.36 -6.65
CA THR A 47 0.77 7.08 -6.37
C THR A 47 0.38 6.31 -7.62
N SER A 48 0.64 6.84 -8.83
CA SER A 48 0.30 6.14 -10.07
C SER A 48 1.04 4.82 -10.26
N ALA A 49 0.32 3.79 -10.71
CA ALA A 49 0.83 2.43 -10.80
C ALA A 49 2.15 2.34 -11.60
N TRP A 50 2.36 3.20 -12.59
CA TRP A 50 3.59 3.27 -13.38
C TRP A 50 4.67 4.20 -12.78
N GLN A 51 4.34 5.09 -11.84
CA GLN A 51 5.30 5.99 -11.19
C GLN A 51 5.86 5.45 -9.88
N ILE A 52 5.28 4.39 -9.31
CA ILE A 52 5.75 3.83 -8.03
C ILE A 52 7.18 3.28 -8.10
N ALA A 53 7.56 2.67 -9.22
CA ALA A 53 8.95 2.24 -9.41
C ALA A 53 9.90 3.44 -9.36
N ALA A 54 9.55 4.55 -10.03
CA ALA A 54 10.32 5.78 -10.00
C ALA A 54 10.36 6.39 -8.58
N LEU A 55 9.23 6.40 -7.87
CA LEU A 55 9.14 6.86 -6.48
C LEU A 55 10.12 6.10 -5.57
N TYR A 56 10.20 4.77 -5.70
CA TYR A 56 11.18 3.98 -4.93
C TYR A 56 12.62 4.31 -5.32
N CYS A 57 12.93 4.40 -6.62
CA CYS A 57 14.26 4.81 -7.08
C CYS A 57 14.67 6.19 -6.54
N ASP A 58 13.76 7.15 -6.53
CA ASP A 58 14.02 8.50 -6.02
C ASP A 58 14.29 8.49 -4.51
N VAL A 59 13.60 7.63 -3.74
CA VAL A 59 13.87 7.45 -2.31
C VAL A 59 15.24 6.80 -2.08
N GLU A 60 15.56 5.74 -2.83
CA GLU A 60 16.87 5.06 -2.72
C GLU A 60 18.03 6.00 -3.10
N ALA A 61 17.81 6.84 -4.12
CA ALA A 61 18.77 7.86 -4.55
C ALA A 61 18.82 9.09 -3.63
N GLY A 62 18.02 9.12 -2.56
CA GLY A 62 17.95 10.22 -1.60
C GLY A 62 17.31 11.51 -2.14
N GLN A 63 16.67 11.45 -3.31
CA GLN A 63 15.96 12.58 -3.92
C GLN A 63 14.61 12.83 -3.24
N LEU A 64 14.02 11.78 -2.68
CA LEU A 64 12.84 11.85 -1.83
C LEU A 64 13.13 11.26 -0.45
N LYS A 65 12.50 11.83 0.57
CA LYS A 65 12.66 11.36 1.94
C LYS A 65 11.77 10.13 2.18
N ALA A 66 12.38 9.04 2.64
CA ALA A 66 11.64 7.89 3.13
C ALA A 66 10.71 8.28 4.30
N ALA A 67 9.60 7.55 4.45
CA ALA A 67 8.74 7.69 5.63
C ALA A 67 9.56 7.39 6.91
N SER A 68 9.32 8.16 7.98
CA SER A 68 9.95 7.89 9.27
C SER A 68 9.41 6.59 9.88
N ALA A 69 10.22 5.93 10.69
CA ALA A 69 9.82 4.72 11.42
C ALA A 69 8.56 4.97 12.29
N GLU A 70 8.45 6.15 12.89
CA GLU A 70 7.28 6.58 13.66
C GLU A 70 6.01 6.60 12.81
N ARG A 71 6.06 7.23 11.63
CA ARG A 71 4.90 7.27 10.71
C ARG A 71 4.49 5.89 10.22
N VAL A 72 5.46 5.00 9.99
CA VAL A 72 5.19 3.61 9.63
C VAL A 72 4.52 2.88 10.79
N ASN A 73 5.01 3.05 12.02
CA ASN A 73 4.44 2.41 13.19
C ASN A 73 3.01 2.88 13.48
N ASP A 74 2.74 4.19 13.38
CA ASP A 74 1.40 4.74 13.56
C ASP A 74 0.42 4.19 12.53
N TRP A 75 0.87 4.02 11.29
CA TRP A 75 0.07 3.38 10.25
C TRP A 75 -0.24 1.92 10.60
N LEU A 76 0.76 1.16 11.06
CA LEU A 76 0.59 -0.25 11.45
C LEU A 76 -0.39 -0.42 12.61
N LEU A 77 -0.34 0.45 13.62
CA LEU A 77 -1.27 0.39 14.76
C LEU A 77 -2.70 0.67 14.31
N ARG A 78 -2.94 1.74 13.54
CA ARG A 78 -4.28 2.05 13.01
C ARG A 78 -4.83 0.93 12.12
N ALA A 79 -3.97 0.33 11.29
CA ALA A 79 -4.35 -0.81 10.45
C ALA A 79 -4.74 -2.03 11.29
N ARG A 80 -4.03 -2.32 12.38
CA ARG A 80 -4.36 -3.44 13.27
C ARG A 80 -5.68 -3.23 14.00
N ASP A 81 -5.93 -2.02 14.48
CA ASP A 81 -7.19 -1.69 15.16
C ASP A 81 -8.38 -1.83 14.22
N LEU A 82 -8.27 -1.28 13.00
CA LEU A 82 -9.31 -1.37 11.98
C LEU A 82 -9.46 -2.77 11.37
N ALA A 83 -8.39 -3.56 11.31
CA ALA A 83 -8.45 -4.92 10.79
C ALA A 83 -9.44 -5.80 11.57
N SER A 84 -9.56 -5.58 12.89
CA SER A 84 -10.58 -6.27 13.69
C SER A 84 -11.98 -6.00 13.15
N VAL A 85 -12.31 -4.76 12.79
CA VAL A 85 -13.64 -4.36 12.30
C VAL A 85 -13.87 -4.78 10.84
N VAL A 86 -12.85 -4.73 9.99
CA VAL A 86 -12.97 -4.95 8.54
C VAL A 86 -12.84 -6.44 8.14
N LEU A 87 -12.20 -7.27 8.97
CA LEU A 87 -11.96 -8.70 8.68
C LEU A 87 -12.92 -9.67 9.37
N HIS A 88 -13.87 -9.18 10.17
CA HIS A 88 -14.98 -9.99 10.70
C HIS A 88 -16.00 -10.34 9.61
#